data_AF-A0A7X9BDK2-F1
#
_entry.id   AF-A0A7X9BDK2-F1
#
_cell.length_a   1.000
_cell.length_b   1.000
_cell.length_c   1.000
_cell.angle_alpha   90.00
_cell.angle_beta   90.00
_cell.angle_gamma   90.00
#
_symmetry.space_group_name_H-M   'P 1'
#
loop_
_entity.id
_entity.type
_entity.pdbx_description
1 polymer ?
#
loop_
_entity_poly.entity_id
_entity_poly.type
_entity_poly.pdbx_seq_one_letter_code
_entity_poly.pdbx_strand_id
1 'polypeptide(L)'
;GPSLTTGEPKTDEEEKQQSASRFVHARGIVRARVWYEGYGEAKIEETELRPTGRSASRLSIKIKEKEIILAGNQNIPYEHYETATLIKTMPAWRNLKVPVELVTLNYYEMAEYHEIRGIEEARKLAGERGFSAATAMIPAGARIVTSSQEEVKVGNPENLVRVKVAIETIEDIGTDCLFNPDS
;
A
#
# COMPACT_ATOMS: atom_id res chain seq x y z
N GLY A 1 -33.75 53.34 -62.18
CA GLY A 1 -34.18 52.17 -62.97
C GLY A 1 -33.97 50.93 -62.12
N PRO A 2 -34.94 50.01 -62.06
CA PRO A 2 -35.06 48.92 -61.07
C PRO A 2 -34.11 47.74 -61.41
N SER A 3 -33.80 46.78 -60.54
CA SER A 3 -34.73 45.88 -59.86
C SER A 3 -34.23 45.34 -58.51
N LEU A 4 -35.16 45.28 -57.56
CA LEU A 4 -35.18 44.34 -56.44
C LEU A 4 -35.72 42.98 -56.91
N THR A 5 -35.20 41.91 -56.33
CA THR A 5 -35.86 40.68 -55.81
C THR A 5 -34.74 39.66 -55.56
N THR A 6 -34.65 38.83 -54.52
CA THR A 6 -35.34 38.58 -53.25
C THR A 6 -34.59 37.39 -52.64
N GLY A 7 -34.37 37.37 -51.32
CA GLY A 7 -34.27 36.11 -50.54
C GLY A 7 -32.92 35.78 -49.87
N GLU A 8 -32.79 36.16 -48.59
CA GLU A 8 -32.01 35.44 -47.56
C GLU A 8 -32.80 34.19 -47.06
N PRO A 9 -32.32 33.34 -46.11
CA PRO A 9 -31.00 33.19 -45.44
C PRO A 9 -30.52 31.70 -45.28
N LYS A 10 -29.41 31.52 -44.53
CA LYS A 10 -28.98 30.31 -43.74
C LYS A 10 -28.11 29.31 -44.49
N THR A 11 -27.11 28.64 -43.90
CA THR A 11 -26.40 28.66 -42.61
C THR A 11 -25.28 27.67 -42.89
N ASP A 12 -24.01 28.09 -42.95
CA ASP A 12 -22.91 27.15 -43.05
C ASP A 12 -21.99 27.38 -41.86
N GLU A 13 -22.24 26.57 -40.83
CA GLU A 13 -21.33 26.36 -39.72
C GLU A 13 -20.03 25.81 -40.29
N GLU A 14 -18.93 26.54 -40.13
CA GLU A 14 -17.60 26.05 -40.46
C GLU A 14 -17.28 24.84 -39.57
N GLU A 15 -17.37 23.66 -40.18
CA GLU A 15 -17.02 22.37 -39.59
C GLU A 15 -15.59 22.41 -39.03
N LYS A 16 -15.48 22.32 -37.71
CA LYS A 16 -14.25 21.91 -37.03
C LYS A 16 -13.80 20.57 -37.60
N GLN A 17 -12.75 20.59 -38.39
CA GLN A 17 -12.06 19.40 -38.85
C GLN A 17 -11.38 18.71 -37.66
N GLN A 18 -12.13 17.88 -36.94
CA GLN A 18 -11.59 16.92 -35.99
C GLN A 18 -11.04 15.75 -36.81
N SER A 19 -9.71 15.71 -36.98
CA SER A 19 -9.03 14.53 -37.50
C SER A 19 -9.27 13.37 -36.52
N ALA A 20 -10.18 12.46 -36.89
CA ALA A 20 -10.40 11.25 -36.13
C ALA A 20 -9.14 10.39 -36.23
N SER A 21 -8.36 10.33 -35.15
CA SER A 21 -7.21 9.44 -35.04
C SER A 21 -7.68 7.99 -35.30
N ARG A 22 -7.03 7.31 -36.26
CA ARG A 22 -7.38 5.93 -36.61
C ARG A 22 -6.51 4.97 -35.81
N PHE A 23 -7.14 4.11 -35.03
CA PHE A 23 -6.46 2.98 -34.40
C PHE A 23 -5.96 2.02 -35.49
N VAL A 24 -4.63 1.95 -35.68
CA VAL A 24 -4.01 0.88 -36.45
C VAL A 24 -3.68 -0.26 -35.48
N HIS A 25 -4.10 -1.47 -35.82
CA HIS A 25 -3.82 -2.66 -35.01
C HIS A 25 -2.65 -3.43 -35.65
N ALA A 26 -1.72 -3.89 -34.82
CA ALA A 26 -0.64 -4.75 -35.30
C ALA A 26 -1.19 -6.09 -35.85
N ARG A 27 -0.62 -6.58 -36.95
CA ARG A 27 -0.97 -7.90 -37.52
C ARG A 27 -0.18 -9.07 -36.89
N GLY A 28 0.77 -8.78 -36.00
CA GLY A 28 1.66 -9.75 -35.39
C GLY A 28 1.81 -9.51 -33.89
N ILE A 29 2.16 -10.57 -33.17
CA ILE A 29 2.40 -10.58 -31.71
C ILE A 29 3.91 -10.67 -31.49
N VAL A 30 4.47 -9.88 -30.58
CA VAL A 30 5.90 -9.93 -30.24
C VAL A 30 6.07 -10.60 -28.88
N ARG A 31 6.55 -11.84 -28.88
CA ARG A 31 6.81 -12.59 -27.64
C ARG A 31 8.25 -12.46 -27.20
N ALA A 32 8.48 -12.17 -25.93
CA ALA A 32 9.80 -12.13 -25.31
C ALA A 32 9.90 -13.09 -24.12
N ARG A 33 11.14 -13.49 -23.80
CA ARG A 33 11.49 -14.06 -22.50
C ARG A 33 11.92 -12.92 -21.60
N VAL A 34 11.29 -12.82 -20.43
CA VAL A 34 11.56 -11.77 -19.44
C VAL A 34 11.91 -12.45 -18.12
N TRP A 35 12.79 -11.82 -17.36
CA TRP A 35 13.20 -12.30 -16.03
C TRP A 35 12.76 -11.29 -14.98
N TYR A 36 12.02 -11.76 -13.99
CA TYR A 36 11.71 -10.99 -12.79
C TYR A 36 12.52 -11.51 -11.62
N GLU A 37 13.16 -10.58 -10.92
CA GLU A 37 13.98 -10.90 -9.77
C GLU A 37 13.34 -10.34 -8.50
N GLY A 38 13.14 -11.20 -7.52
CA GLY A 38 12.63 -10.85 -6.20
C GLY A 38 13.62 -11.26 -5.13
N TYR A 39 13.74 -10.43 -4.10
CA TYR A 39 14.56 -10.74 -2.93
C TYR A 39 13.66 -10.92 -1.73
N GLY A 40 13.95 -11.94 -0.93
CA GLY A 40 13.31 -12.16 0.35
C GLY A 40 14.35 -12.36 1.44
N GLU A 41 13.98 -11.93 2.64
CA GLU A 41 14.82 -11.99 3.83
C GLU A 41 14.04 -12.59 4.99
N ALA A 42 14.72 -13.34 5.84
CA ALA A 42 14.18 -13.84 7.08
C ALA A 42 15.27 -13.89 8.15
N LYS A 43 14.93 -13.44 9.36
CA LYS A 43 15.81 -13.57 10.52
C LYS A 43 15.70 -14.96 11.13
N ILE A 44 16.82 -15.46 11.64
CA ILE A 44 16.91 -16.74 12.35
C ILE A 44 16.33 -16.58 13.76
N GLU A 45 16.64 -15.46 14.41
CA GLU A 45 16.17 -15.06 15.73
C GLU A 45 15.59 -13.66 15.65
N GLU A 46 14.38 -13.49 16.17
CA GLU A 46 13.71 -12.19 16.22
C GLU A 46 12.97 -12.02 17.55
N THR A 47 13.17 -10.85 18.17
CA THR A 47 12.42 -10.43 19.34
C THR A 47 11.38 -9.41 18.88
N GLU A 48 10.11 -9.71 19.12
CA GLU A 48 8.99 -8.81 18.82
C GLU A 48 8.18 -8.53 20.08
N LEU A 49 7.62 -7.32 20.17
CA LEU A 49 6.60 -7.03 21.18
C LEU A 49 5.24 -7.50 20.65
N ARG A 50 4.60 -8.41 21.38
CA ARG A 50 3.25 -8.90 21.06
C ARG A 50 2.26 -8.54 22.17
N PRO A 51 0.99 -8.23 21.82
CA PRO A 51 -0.04 -7.98 22.83
C PRO A 51 -0.24 -9.23 23.71
N THR A 52 -0.24 -9.04 25.02
CA THR A 52 -0.51 -10.15 25.96
C THR A 52 -2.01 -10.42 26.15
N GLY A 53 -2.85 -9.50 25.66
CA GLY A 53 -4.28 -9.48 25.92
C GLY A 53 -4.68 -8.80 27.23
N ARG A 54 -3.72 -8.44 28.09
CA ARG A 54 -4.00 -7.64 29.29
C ARG A 54 -4.12 -6.17 28.91
N SER A 55 -5.08 -5.49 29.53
CA SER A 55 -5.30 -4.06 29.33
C SER A 55 -5.70 -3.37 30.62
N ALA A 56 -5.29 -2.11 30.75
CA ALA A 56 -5.72 -1.23 31.82
C ALA A 56 -6.28 0.05 31.21
N SER A 57 -7.32 0.62 31.83
CA SER A 57 -7.94 1.86 31.35
C SER A 57 -7.89 2.94 32.43
N ARG A 58 -7.69 4.19 32.01
CA ARG A 58 -7.84 5.39 32.84
C ARG A 58 -8.89 6.29 32.23
N LEU A 59 -9.84 6.74 33.05
CA LEU A 59 -10.82 7.75 32.69
C LEU A 59 -10.45 9.05 33.39
N SER A 60 -10.32 10.13 32.63
CA SER A 60 -10.09 11.47 33.16
C SER A 60 -10.99 12.51 32.51
N ILE A 61 -11.20 13.60 33.24
CA ILE A 61 -11.87 14.78 32.72
C ILE A 61 -10.84 15.90 32.61
N LYS A 62 -10.74 16.49 31.43
CA LYS A 62 -9.83 17.59 31.15
C LYS A 62 -10.63 18.87 31.00
N ILE A 63 -10.26 19.88 31.77
CA ILE A 63 -10.86 21.21 31.77
C ILE A 63 -9.75 22.22 31.52
N LYS A 64 -9.64 22.70 30.28
CA LYS A 64 -8.50 23.51 29.81
C LYS A 64 -7.16 22.78 30.05
N GLU A 65 -6.31 23.31 30.92
CA GLU A 65 -4.99 22.76 31.26
C GLU A 65 -5.02 21.77 32.44
N LYS A 66 -6.15 21.67 33.15
CA LYS A 66 -6.27 20.79 34.32
C LYS A 66 -6.85 19.45 33.89
N GLU A 67 -6.25 18.36 34.35
CA GLU A 67 -6.76 17.01 34.19
C GLU A 67 -7.07 16.39 35.56
N ILE A 68 -8.26 15.82 35.71
CA ILE A 68 -8.70 15.14 36.93
C ILE A 68 -8.99 13.69 36.58
N ILE A 69 -8.31 12.76 37.23
CA ILE A 69 -8.55 11.32 37.08
C ILE A 69 -9.85 10.97 37.78
N LEU A 70 -10.80 10.40 37.04
CA LEU A 70 -12.10 9.97 37.54
C LEU A 70 -12.08 8.50 37.98
N ALA A 71 -11.41 7.63 37.22
CA ALA A 71 -11.36 6.20 37.50
C ALA A 71 -10.17 5.52 36.79
N GLY A 72 -9.85 4.31 37.25
CA GLY A 72 -8.81 3.47 36.66
C GLY A 72 -7.42 3.68 37.27
N ASN A 73 -6.42 3.08 36.62
CA ASN A 73 -5.05 3.11 37.13
C ASN A 73 -4.46 4.53 37.10
N GLN A 74 -3.96 4.99 38.24
CA GLN A 74 -3.28 6.29 38.34
C GLN A 74 -1.92 6.26 37.65
N ASN A 75 -1.20 5.14 37.79
CA ASN A 75 0.08 4.87 37.16
C ASN A 75 -0.05 3.80 36.09
N ILE A 76 0.86 3.81 35.12
CA ILE A 76 0.87 2.83 34.04
C ILE A 76 1.39 1.50 34.61
N PRO A 77 0.61 0.39 34.52
CA PRO A 77 0.94 -0.86 35.20
C PRO A 77 1.84 -1.80 34.39
N TYR A 78 2.29 -1.39 33.21
CA TYR A 78 3.00 -2.24 32.25
C TYR A 78 4.36 -1.62 31.89
N GLU A 79 5.38 -2.47 31.75
CA GLU A 79 6.72 -2.07 31.31
C GLU A 79 6.73 -1.71 29.82
N HIS A 80 6.17 -2.59 28.98
CA HIS A 80 5.89 -2.32 27.56
C HIS A 80 4.38 -2.26 27.33
N TYR A 81 3.93 -1.25 26.62
CA TYR A 81 2.51 -1.08 26.31
C TYR A 81 2.29 -0.22 25.07
N GLU A 82 1.15 -0.43 24.41
CA GLU A 82 0.59 0.50 23.44
C GLU A 82 -0.54 1.30 24.08
N THR A 83 -0.80 2.50 23.54
CA THR A 83 -1.87 3.38 24.05
C THR A 83 -2.92 3.67 23.00
N ALA A 84 -4.17 3.68 23.42
CA ALA A 84 -5.27 4.20 22.62
C ALA A 84 -6.05 5.25 23.43
N THR A 85 -6.17 6.44 22.87
CA THR A 85 -6.85 7.57 23.49
C THR A 85 -8.18 7.83 22.80
N LEU A 86 -9.26 7.83 23.57
CA LEU A 86 -10.58 8.24 23.13
C LEU A 86 -10.95 9.56 23.84
N ILE A 87 -11.23 10.59 23.05
CA ILE A 87 -11.63 11.91 23.55
C ILE A 87 -13.09 12.16 23.17
N LYS A 88 -13.94 12.42 24.15
CA LYS A 88 -15.33 12.85 23.96
C LYS A 88 -15.47 14.27 24.46
N THR A 89 -15.78 15.20 23.56
CA THR A 89 -16.10 16.58 23.92
C THR A 89 -17.59 16.71 24.22
N MET A 90 -17.94 17.52 25.22
CA MET A 90 -19.34 17.76 25.53
C MET A 90 -19.97 18.68 24.47
N PRO A 91 -21.20 18.38 24.01
CA PRO A 91 -21.88 19.22 23.03
C PRO A 91 -22.19 20.60 23.62
N ALA A 92 -22.12 21.63 22.78
CA ALA A 92 -22.57 22.96 23.17
C ALA A 92 -24.09 22.97 23.36
N TRP A 93 -24.58 23.54 24.47
CA TRP A 93 -26.01 23.71 24.71
C TRP A 93 -26.36 25.20 24.72
N ARG A 94 -27.25 25.63 23.81
CA ARG A 94 -27.61 27.06 23.60
C ARG A 94 -26.33 27.91 23.52
N ASN A 95 -26.16 28.88 24.42
CA ASN A 95 -25.01 29.80 24.47
C ASN A 95 -23.87 29.30 25.37
N LEU A 96 -23.96 28.08 25.93
CA LEU A 96 -22.96 27.52 26.83
C LEU A 96 -21.98 26.64 26.04
N LYS A 97 -20.73 27.11 25.87
CA LYS A 97 -19.60 26.28 25.43
C LYS A 97 -18.87 25.79 26.66
N VAL A 98 -19.02 24.50 26.97
CA VAL A 98 -18.36 23.88 28.12
C VAL A 98 -17.02 23.29 27.63
N PRO A 99 -15.85 23.84 28.03
CA PRO A 99 -14.54 23.41 27.54
C PRO A 99 -14.06 22.17 28.29
N VAL A 100 -14.87 21.13 28.29
CA VAL A 100 -14.66 19.90 29.05
C VAL A 100 -14.57 18.72 28.10
N GLU A 101 -13.51 17.95 28.27
CA GLU A 101 -13.21 16.75 27.49
C GLU A 101 -13.18 15.56 28.43
N LEU A 102 -13.91 14.50 28.08
CA LEU A 102 -13.79 13.20 28.73
C LEU A 102 -12.75 12.39 27.95
N VAL A 103 -11.65 12.05 28.61
CA VAL A 103 -10.52 11.32 28.03
C VAL A 103 -10.51 9.91 28.61
N THR A 104 -10.59 8.91 27.75
CA THR A 104 -10.37 7.51 28.10
C THR A 104 -9.06 7.06 27.48
N LEU A 105 -8.11 6.67 28.31
CA LEU A 105 -6.81 6.17 27.89
C LEU A 105 -6.74 4.67 28.19
N ASN A 106 -6.55 3.86 27.16
CA ASN A 106 -6.35 2.42 27.30
C ASN A 106 -4.87 2.10 27.08
N TYR A 107 -4.32 1.31 27.99
CA TYR A 107 -2.98 0.73 27.92
C TYR A 107 -3.14 -0.75 27.60
N TYR A 108 -2.53 -1.20 26.50
CA TYR A 108 -2.48 -2.62 26.14
C TYR A 108 -1.09 -3.14 26.46
N GLU A 109 -0.99 -4.13 27.34
CA GLU A 109 0.31 -4.70 27.72
C GLU A 109 0.93 -5.42 26.52
N MET A 110 2.20 -5.13 26.28
CA MET A 110 3.04 -5.79 25.31
C MET A 110 4.08 -6.62 26.06
N ALA A 111 4.41 -7.79 25.55
CA ALA A 111 5.51 -8.60 26.07
C ALA A 111 6.46 -8.99 24.94
N GLU A 112 7.74 -9.12 25.29
CA GLU A 112 8.74 -9.64 24.37
C GLU A 112 8.43 -11.11 24.05
N TYR A 113 8.41 -11.41 22.77
CA TYR A 113 8.27 -12.75 22.23
C TYR A 113 9.50 -13.04 21.37
N HIS A 114 10.30 -14.00 21.81
CA HIS A 114 11.48 -14.46 21.10
C HIS A 114 11.10 -15.62 20.18
N GLU A 115 11.27 -15.42 18.88
CA GLU A 115 11.05 -16.45 17.88
C GLU A 115 12.40 -16.89 17.32
N ILE A 116 12.75 -18.16 17.53
CA ILE A 116 13.95 -18.78 16.99
C ILE A 116 13.52 -19.79 15.93
N ARG A 117 14.03 -19.61 14.72
CA ARG A 117 13.78 -20.43 13.53
C ARG A 117 15.03 -21.22 13.20
N GLY A 118 14.85 -22.39 12.60
CA GLY A 118 15.97 -23.11 11.99
C GLY A 118 16.49 -22.37 10.76
N ILE A 119 17.78 -22.54 10.40
CA ILE A 119 18.33 -21.90 9.19
C ILE A 119 17.60 -22.33 7.91
N GLU A 120 17.15 -23.59 7.83
CA GLU A 120 16.34 -24.10 6.72
C GLU A 120 14.95 -23.44 6.66
N GLU A 121 14.35 -23.19 7.82
CA GLU A 121 13.06 -22.53 7.92
C GLU A 121 13.16 -21.06 7.53
N ALA A 122 14.20 -20.36 7.99
CA ALA A 122 14.52 -19.00 7.56
C ALA A 122 14.78 -18.94 6.06
N ARG A 123 15.54 -19.90 5.49
CA ARG A 123 15.76 -19.99 4.04
C ARG A 123 14.46 -20.18 3.28
N LYS A 124 13.59 -21.10 3.73
CA LYS A 124 12.29 -21.34 3.11
C LYS A 124 11.42 -20.08 3.12
N LEU A 125 11.31 -19.41 4.27
CA LEU A 125 10.54 -18.18 4.43
C LEU A 125 11.09 -17.03 3.57
N ALA A 126 12.42 -16.87 3.51
CA ALA A 126 13.07 -15.92 2.63
C ALA A 126 12.79 -16.24 1.15
N GLY A 127 12.84 -17.51 0.75
CA GLY A 127 12.49 -17.96 -0.60
C GLY A 127 11.03 -17.66 -0.96
N GLU A 128 10.08 -17.93 -0.06
CA GLU A 128 8.65 -17.62 -0.26
C GLU A 128 8.42 -16.12 -0.42
N ARG A 129 9.06 -15.29 0.42
CA ARG A 129 9.01 -13.82 0.32
C ARG A 129 9.60 -13.33 -1.00
N GLY A 130 10.74 -13.86 -1.42
CA GLY A 130 11.37 -13.51 -2.69
C GLY A 130 10.53 -13.93 -3.89
N PHE A 131 9.91 -15.10 -3.84
CA PHE A 131 9.00 -15.58 -4.88
C PHE A 131 7.75 -14.69 -4.98
N SER A 132 7.16 -14.31 -3.85
CA SER A 132 6.03 -13.38 -3.80
C SER A 132 6.39 -12.02 -4.40
N ALA A 133 7.57 -11.48 -4.03
CA ALA A 133 8.07 -10.22 -4.58
C ALA A 133 8.30 -10.29 -6.10
N ALA A 134 8.91 -11.38 -6.60
CA ALA A 134 9.09 -11.60 -8.04
C ALA A 134 7.74 -11.70 -8.77
N THR A 135 6.81 -12.49 -8.23
CA THR A 135 5.50 -12.75 -8.84
C THR A 135 4.63 -11.49 -8.89
N ALA A 136 4.73 -10.60 -7.89
CA ALA A 136 3.98 -9.34 -7.86
C ALA A 136 4.30 -8.40 -9.03
N MET A 137 5.45 -8.58 -9.69
CA MET A 137 5.86 -7.79 -10.86
C MET A 137 5.44 -8.41 -12.20
N ILE A 138 5.00 -9.68 -12.19
CA ILE A 138 4.63 -10.39 -13.41
C ILE A 138 3.27 -9.89 -13.91
N PRO A 139 3.15 -9.43 -15.16
CA PRO A 139 1.89 -8.92 -15.68
C PRO A 139 0.87 -10.03 -15.90
N ALA A 140 -0.41 -9.65 -15.85
CA ALA A 140 -1.51 -10.55 -16.17
C ALA A 140 -1.37 -11.04 -17.63
N GLY A 141 -1.35 -12.36 -17.83
CA GLY A 141 -1.20 -12.99 -19.14
C GLY A 141 0.22 -13.47 -19.48
N ALA A 142 1.23 -13.12 -18.67
CA ALA A 142 2.55 -13.74 -18.76
C ALA A 142 2.48 -15.23 -18.39
N ARG A 143 3.19 -16.07 -19.15
CA ARG A 143 3.30 -17.50 -18.86
C ARG A 143 4.64 -17.80 -18.20
N ILE A 144 4.60 -18.22 -16.94
CA ILE A 144 5.80 -18.68 -16.23
C ILE A 144 6.38 -19.93 -16.94
N VAL A 145 7.70 -19.94 -17.12
CA VAL A 145 8.46 -21.02 -17.74
C VAL A 145 9.24 -21.78 -16.68
N THR A 146 10.06 -21.06 -15.92
CA THR A 146 11.01 -21.60 -14.95
C THR A 146 11.13 -20.64 -13.77
N SER A 147 11.52 -21.17 -12.62
CA SER A 147 11.98 -20.37 -11.48
C SER A 147 13.25 -20.97 -10.88
N SER A 148 14.17 -20.13 -10.45
CA SER A 148 15.34 -20.52 -9.65
C SER A 148 15.43 -19.72 -8.36
N GLN A 149 16.11 -20.27 -7.36
CA GLN A 149 16.37 -19.62 -6.10
C GLN A 149 17.83 -19.79 -5.71
N GLU A 150 18.45 -18.72 -5.22
CA GLU A 150 19.85 -18.69 -4.82
C GLU A 150 20.00 -17.94 -3.51
N GLU A 151 20.71 -18.53 -2.55
CA GLU A 151 21.05 -17.84 -1.31
C GLU A 151 22.13 -16.79 -1.56
N VAL A 152 21.86 -15.56 -1.15
CA VAL A 152 22.78 -14.44 -1.28
C VAL A 152 23.64 -14.39 -0.03
N LYS A 153 24.91 -14.80 -0.16
CA LYS A 153 25.89 -14.67 0.92
C LYS A 153 26.12 -13.18 1.19
N VAL A 154 25.64 -12.70 2.34
CA VAL A 154 26.03 -11.38 2.85
C VAL A 154 27.42 -11.55 3.48
N GLY A 155 28.28 -10.54 3.39
CA GLY A 155 29.65 -10.62 3.93
C GLY A 155 29.69 -10.84 5.45
N ASN A 156 28.61 -10.50 6.17
CA ASN A 156 28.41 -10.75 7.61
C ASN A 156 26.92 -10.90 7.95
N PRO A 157 26.33 -12.11 7.98
CA PRO A 157 25.11 -12.29 8.76
C PRO A 157 25.18 -13.54 9.64
N GLU A 158 25.14 -13.35 10.97
CA GLU A 158 24.88 -14.45 11.90
C GLU A 158 23.37 -14.73 12.04
N ASN A 159 22.51 -13.74 11.71
CA ASN A 159 21.08 -13.79 12.02
C ASN A 159 20.14 -13.43 10.84
N LEU A 160 20.62 -13.47 9.60
CA LEU A 160 19.79 -13.11 8.44
C LEU A 160 20.07 -14.02 7.25
N VAL A 161 19.02 -14.64 6.73
CA VAL A 161 19.06 -15.38 5.46
C VAL A 161 18.43 -14.53 4.38
N ARG A 162 19.13 -14.34 3.25
CA ARG A 162 18.63 -13.64 2.07
C ARG A 162 18.61 -14.60 0.88
N VAL A 163 17.48 -14.67 0.20
CA VAL A 163 17.31 -15.50 -1.00
C VAL A 163 16.90 -14.61 -2.17
N LYS A 164 17.60 -14.75 -3.28
CA LYS A 164 17.23 -14.20 -4.58
C LYS A 164 16.41 -15.24 -5.33
N VAL A 165 15.26 -14.83 -5.86
CA VAL A 165 14.41 -15.64 -6.73
C VAL A 165 14.37 -15.01 -8.11
N ALA A 166 14.61 -15.81 -9.14
CA ALA A 166 14.45 -15.38 -10.53
C ALA A 166 13.34 -16.20 -11.18
N ILE A 167 12.36 -15.53 -11.78
CA ILE A 167 11.25 -16.16 -12.51
C ILE A 167 11.36 -15.76 -13.98
N GLU A 168 11.43 -16.77 -14.84
CA GLU A 168 11.42 -16.60 -16.29
C GLU A 168 9.99 -16.73 -16.81
N THR A 169 9.56 -15.77 -17.61
CA THR A 169 8.23 -15.68 -18.22
C THR A 169 8.33 -15.59 -19.74
N ILE A 170 7.26 -16.00 -20.43
CA ILE A 170 7.03 -15.67 -21.84
C ILE A 170 5.81 -14.77 -21.92
N GLU A 171 5.98 -13.61 -22.57
CA GLU A 171 5.02 -12.51 -22.53
C GLU A 171 4.89 -11.85 -23.89
N ASP A 172 3.73 -11.26 -24.16
CA ASP A 172 3.58 -10.30 -25.25
C ASP A 172 4.07 -8.93 -24.79
N ILE A 173 5.09 -8.40 -25.48
CA ILE A 173 5.67 -7.08 -25.21
C ILE A 173 5.32 -6.06 -26.30
N GLY A 174 4.44 -6.43 -27.23
CA GLY A 174 3.92 -5.51 -28.24
C GLY A 174 3.19 -4.34 -27.58
N THR A 175 3.43 -3.13 -28.08
CA THR A 175 2.68 -1.94 -27.67
C THR A 175 1.87 -1.45 -28.85
N ASP A 176 0.57 -1.23 -28.64
CA ASP A 176 -0.26 -0.54 -29.64
C ASP A 176 0.12 0.94 -29.68
N CYS A 177 0.51 1.43 -30.86
CA CYS A 177 0.78 2.84 -31.09
C CYS A 177 -0.33 3.49 -31.90
N LEU A 178 -0.80 4.66 -31.44
CA LEU A 178 -1.68 5.51 -32.23
C LEU A 178 -0.89 6.06 -33.41
N PHE A 179 -1.32 5.72 -34.62
CA PHE A 179 -0.75 6.30 -35.82
C PHE A 179 -1.39 7.66 -36.07
N ASN A 180 -0.58 8.72 -36.07
CA ASN A 180 -1.00 10.04 -36.52
C ASN A 180 -0.44 10.29 -37.94
N PRO A 181 -1.28 10.34 -38.98
CA PRO A 181 -0.83 10.51 -40.36
C PRO A 181 -0.24 11.89 -40.66
N ASP A 182 -0.47 12.90 -39.80
CA ASP A 182 -0.13 14.30 -40.05
C ASP A 182 1.08 14.81 -39.23
N SER A 183 1.91 13.90 -38.71
CA SER A 183 3.15 14.22 -37.94
C SER A 183 4.42 14.08 -38.76
#